data_AF-A0A2M9ITZ9-F1
#
_entry.id   AF-A0A2M9ITZ9-F1
#
_cell.length_a   1.000
_cell.length_b   1.000
_cell.length_c   1.000
_cell.angle_alpha   90.00
_cell.angle_beta   90.00
_cell.angle_gamma   90.00
#
_symmetry.space_group_name_H-M   'P 1'
#
loop_
_entity.id
_entity.type
_entity.pdbx_description
1 polymer ?
#
loop_
_entity_poly.entity_id
_entity_poly.type
_entity_poly.pdbx_seq_one_letter_code
_entity_poly.pdbx_strand_id
1 'polypeptide(L)'
;MSGDNIEPLTGIPQERLDWHWGALAHDPVVCAAEQPGQPGYPCIHNTLHHPHHEDVLGRTWPLHERRLFVAPPRLIAGDDRTITLDTTDHGPVVLTCPAWCIGHDSSPGARIDISHESVETVLTLPTPEGDVDHLTVLFEQRPFVAMSPGTGMFANVEINGMFHPAGPADLDAIADGLVANAAELRATARRLADMVAEEQPR
;
A
#
# COMPACT_ATOMS: atom_id res chain seq x y z
N MET A 1 -22.90 -7.43 25.45
CA MET A 1 -22.81 -8.89 25.27
C MET A 1 -23.45 -9.14 23.91
N SER A 2 -22.82 -9.62 22.86
CA SER A 2 -21.59 -10.41 22.65
C SER A 2 -21.21 -10.18 21.19
N GLY A 3 -19.93 -10.01 20.86
CA GLY A 3 -19.52 -9.92 19.45
C GLY A 3 -19.86 -11.24 18.75
N ASP A 4 -20.60 -11.17 17.64
CA ASP A 4 -20.89 -12.36 16.83
C ASP A 4 -19.59 -12.81 16.16
N ASN A 5 -18.98 -13.84 16.75
CA ASN A 5 -17.86 -14.57 16.19
C ASN A 5 -18.30 -15.25 14.90
N ILE A 6 -18.04 -14.61 13.76
CA ILE A 6 -18.02 -15.31 12.48
C ILE A 6 -16.86 -16.30 12.54
N GLU A 7 -17.15 -17.59 12.32
CA GLU A 7 -16.12 -18.62 12.31
C GLU A 7 -15.15 -18.34 11.15
N PRO A 8 -13.86 -18.07 11.43
CA PRO A 8 -12.95 -17.35 10.54
C PRO A 8 -12.59 -18.11 9.25
N LEU A 9 -12.97 -19.38 9.15
CA LEU A 9 -12.70 -20.25 8.02
C LEU A 9 -13.95 -20.61 7.21
N THR A 10 -15.06 -19.90 7.44
CA THR A 10 -16.29 -20.07 6.66
C THR A 10 -16.02 -19.79 5.18
N GLY A 11 -16.30 -20.78 4.32
CA GLY A 11 -16.12 -20.68 2.87
C GLY A 11 -14.75 -21.12 2.34
N ILE A 12 -13.83 -21.53 3.22
CA ILE A 12 -12.55 -22.13 2.81
C ILE A 12 -12.79 -23.60 2.39
N PRO A 13 -12.24 -24.05 1.24
CA PRO A 13 -12.33 -25.45 0.82
C PRO A 13 -11.74 -26.41 1.83
N GLN A 14 -12.39 -27.56 2.03
CA GLN A 14 -12.07 -28.52 3.08
C GLN A 14 -10.60 -28.97 3.05
N GLU A 15 -10.02 -29.09 1.86
CA GLU A 15 -8.64 -29.52 1.64
C GLU A 15 -7.58 -28.49 2.04
N ARG A 16 -7.97 -27.23 2.30
CA ARG A 16 -7.08 -26.15 2.75
C ARG A 16 -7.28 -25.78 4.21
N LEU A 17 -8.35 -26.28 4.83
CA LEU A 17 -8.69 -25.99 6.21
C LEU A 17 -7.56 -26.40 7.16
N ASP A 18 -6.89 -27.52 6.95
CA ASP A 18 -5.81 -27.97 7.84
C ASP A 18 -4.61 -27.01 7.83
N TRP A 19 -4.25 -26.46 6.67
CA TRP A 19 -3.19 -25.46 6.58
C TRP A 19 -3.62 -24.12 7.19
N HIS A 20 -4.85 -23.66 6.91
CA HIS A 20 -5.34 -22.41 7.50
C HIS A 20 -5.58 -22.54 9.01
N TRP A 21 -6.00 -23.71 9.49
CA TRP A 21 -6.05 -24.03 10.93
C TRP A 21 -4.65 -24.08 11.53
N GLY A 22 -3.65 -24.63 10.84
CA GLY A 22 -2.25 -24.58 11.26
C GLY A 22 -1.71 -23.15 11.34
N ALA A 23 -2.05 -22.30 10.36
CA ALA A 23 -1.68 -20.88 10.36
C ALA A 23 -2.37 -20.10 11.50
N LEU A 24 -3.65 -20.37 11.76
CA LEU A 24 -4.39 -19.81 12.90
C LEU A 24 -3.94 -20.36 14.25
N ALA A 25 -3.49 -21.61 14.30
CA ALA A 25 -2.95 -22.27 15.49
C ALA A 25 -1.45 -21.99 15.71
N HIS A 26 -0.84 -21.20 14.82
CA HIS A 26 0.57 -20.81 14.86
C HIS A 26 1.57 -21.98 14.75
N ASP A 27 1.29 -22.98 13.92
CA ASP A 27 2.23 -24.06 13.64
C ASP A 27 3.43 -23.54 12.83
N PRO A 28 4.66 -23.57 13.39
CA PRO A 28 5.85 -23.02 12.74
C PRO A 28 6.22 -23.75 11.44
N VAL A 29 5.81 -25.01 11.25
CA VAL A 29 6.05 -25.74 10.00
C VAL A 29 5.14 -25.22 8.88
N VAL A 30 3.93 -24.77 9.23
CA VAL A 30 2.94 -24.21 8.30
C VAL A 30 3.29 -22.77 7.90
N CYS A 31 3.82 -21.97 8.83
CA CYS A 31 4.28 -20.61 8.55
C CYS A 31 5.60 -20.55 7.77
N ALA A 32 6.46 -21.57 7.90
CA ALA A 32 7.69 -21.69 7.12
C ALA A 32 7.49 -22.39 5.77
N ALA A 33 6.30 -22.96 5.53
CA ALA A 33 5.92 -23.56 4.27
C ALA A 33 5.31 -22.52 3.34
N GLU A 34 5.46 -22.75 2.04
CA GLU A 34 4.73 -21.96 1.04
C GLU A 34 3.23 -22.01 1.30
N GLN A 35 2.55 -20.89 1.11
CA GLN A 35 1.09 -20.87 1.16
C GLN A 35 0.53 -21.87 0.12
N PRO A 36 -0.41 -22.78 0.50
CA PRO A 36 -0.95 -23.79 -0.39
C PRO A 36 -1.62 -23.14 -1.60
N GLY A 37 -1.00 -23.35 -2.75
CA GLY A 37 -1.43 -22.77 -4.02
C GLY A 37 -0.86 -21.37 -4.33
N GLN A 38 0.08 -20.84 -3.55
CA GLN A 38 0.85 -19.61 -3.82
C GLN A 38 2.35 -19.79 -3.48
N PRO A 39 3.12 -20.49 -4.35
CA PRO A 39 4.53 -20.81 -4.13
C PRO A 39 5.43 -19.55 -4.15
N GLY A 40 6.37 -19.45 -3.19
CA GLY A 40 7.27 -18.31 -3.00
C GLY A 40 6.75 -17.17 -2.11
N TYR A 41 5.47 -17.18 -1.71
CA TYR A 41 4.87 -16.17 -0.83
C TYR A 41 4.89 -16.68 0.59
N PRO A 42 5.35 -15.88 1.56
CA PRO A 42 4.93 -16.06 2.94
C PRO A 42 3.43 -15.77 3.07
N CYS A 43 2.78 -16.41 4.05
CA CYS A 43 1.32 -16.44 4.21
C CYS A 43 0.65 -15.05 4.14
N ILE A 44 -0.17 -14.81 3.11
CA ILE A 44 -0.74 -13.47 2.84
C ILE A 44 -2.14 -13.25 3.44
N HIS A 45 -2.67 -14.23 4.16
CA HIS A 45 -4.05 -14.20 4.69
C HIS A 45 -4.15 -14.71 6.12
N ASN A 46 -3.34 -14.16 7.02
CA ASN A 46 -3.84 -13.97 8.37
C ASN A 46 -4.25 -12.50 8.52
N THR A 47 -5.56 -12.27 8.60
CA THR A 47 -6.17 -10.97 8.93
C THR A 47 -6.13 -10.69 10.44
N LEU A 48 -5.52 -11.58 11.23
CA LEU A 48 -5.19 -11.42 12.64
C LEU A 48 -3.66 -11.40 12.82
N HIS A 49 -3.19 -10.41 13.58
CA HIS A 49 -1.80 -10.22 13.98
C HIS A 49 -1.25 -11.42 14.77
N HIS A 50 0.00 -11.82 14.49
CA HIS A 50 0.87 -12.48 15.47
C HIS A 50 2.28 -11.82 15.41
N PRO A 51 3.12 -11.93 16.47
CA PRO A 51 4.19 -10.96 16.76
C PRO A 51 5.34 -10.75 15.75
N HIS A 52 5.31 -11.33 14.54
CA HIS A 52 6.43 -11.32 13.59
C HIS A 52 6.11 -11.05 12.10
N HIS A 53 4.89 -10.69 11.70
CA HIS A 53 4.60 -10.29 10.29
C HIS A 53 3.67 -9.07 10.21
N GLU A 54 4.11 -8.05 9.45
CA GLU A 54 3.39 -6.83 9.07
C GLU A 54 3.57 -6.57 7.57
N ASP A 55 2.53 -6.08 6.90
CA ASP A 55 2.67 -5.30 5.66
C ASP A 55 3.41 -4.00 6.02
N VAL A 56 4.47 -3.66 5.28
CA VAL A 56 5.27 -2.46 5.52
C VAL A 56 4.53 -1.13 5.26
N LEU A 57 3.29 -1.14 4.74
CA LEU A 57 2.61 0.07 4.23
C LEU A 57 1.14 0.29 4.66
N GLY A 58 0.46 -0.69 5.27
CA GLY A 58 -0.76 -0.47 6.07
C GLY A 58 -2.05 -0.09 5.33
N ARG A 59 -2.29 -0.56 4.10
CA ARG A 59 -3.49 -0.19 3.30
C ARG A 59 -4.59 -1.25 3.29
N THR A 60 -5.86 -0.80 3.34
CA THR A 60 -7.06 -1.63 3.11
C THR A 60 -7.58 -1.45 1.68
N TRP A 61 -7.63 -2.53 0.90
CA TRP A 61 -8.13 -2.49 -0.48
C TRP A 61 -9.55 -3.08 -0.59
N PRO A 62 -10.60 -2.27 -0.88
CA PRO A 62 -11.97 -2.77 -1.03
C PRO A 62 -12.33 -3.24 -2.45
N LEU A 63 -11.44 -3.14 -3.44
CA LEU A 63 -11.77 -3.39 -4.84
C LEU A 63 -10.55 -3.99 -5.54
N HIS A 64 -10.61 -5.27 -5.96
CA HIS A 64 -10.11 -5.78 -7.26
C HIS A 64 -10.22 -7.32 -7.39
N GLU A 65 -10.81 -7.76 -8.51
CA GLU A 65 -11.07 -9.15 -8.93
C GLU A 65 -9.83 -9.88 -9.51
N ARG A 66 -8.61 -9.65 -8.99
CA ARG A 66 -7.40 -10.34 -9.49
C ARG A 66 -6.71 -11.15 -8.40
N ARG A 67 -6.12 -12.28 -8.81
CA ARG A 67 -5.34 -13.18 -7.96
C ARG A 67 -4.19 -12.40 -7.29
N LEU A 68 -4.15 -12.41 -5.96
CA LEU A 68 -2.99 -12.01 -5.16
C LEU A 68 -1.82 -12.92 -5.54
N PHE A 69 -0.69 -12.37 -5.97
CA PHE A 69 0.34 -13.17 -6.67
C PHE A 69 1.26 -13.95 -5.77
N VAL A 70 2.56 -13.86 -5.93
CA VAL A 70 3.62 -13.91 -4.94
C VAL A 70 4.45 -12.70 -5.31
N ALA A 71 4.50 -11.68 -4.47
CA ALA A 71 5.28 -10.48 -4.51
C ALA A 71 6.62 -11.12 -4.28
N PRO A 72 7.39 -11.23 -5.36
CA PRO A 72 8.68 -11.85 -5.29
C PRO A 72 9.43 -11.14 -4.17
N PRO A 73 10.24 -11.86 -3.39
CA PRO A 73 10.93 -11.28 -2.25
C PRO A 73 11.61 -9.99 -2.70
N ARG A 74 11.30 -8.86 -2.03
CA ARG A 74 11.97 -7.61 -2.37
C ARG A 74 13.47 -7.81 -2.17
N LEU A 75 14.24 -7.53 -3.20
CA LEU A 75 15.69 -7.47 -3.10
C LEU A 75 16.06 -6.21 -2.33
N ILE A 76 16.63 -6.40 -1.15
CA ILE A 76 17.12 -5.32 -0.30
C ILE A 76 18.61 -5.17 -0.55
N ALA A 77 19.06 -3.93 -0.66
CA ALA A 77 20.47 -3.64 -0.85
C ALA A 77 21.31 -4.11 0.36
N GLY A 78 22.54 -4.56 0.09
CA GLY A 78 23.48 -4.99 1.13
C GLY A 78 23.99 -3.83 2.00
N ASP A 79 24.99 -4.10 2.84
CA ASP A 79 25.53 -3.12 3.81
C ASP A 79 26.11 -1.86 3.15
N ASP A 80 26.59 -1.97 1.91
CA ASP A 80 27.08 -0.86 1.08
C ASP A 80 25.95 -0.14 0.32
N ARG A 81 24.70 -0.55 0.55
CA ARG A 81 23.50 -0.12 -0.16
C ARG A 81 23.57 -0.38 -1.67
N THR A 82 24.41 -1.30 -2.13
CA THR A 82 24.43 -1.71 -3.54
C THR A 82 23.50 -2.89 -3.77
N ILE A 83 22.84 -2.89 -4.93
CA ILE A 83 22.04 -4.00 -5.41
C ILE A 83 22.30 -4.23 -6.89
N THR A 84 22.23 -5.51 -7.30
CA THR A 84 22.25 -5.91 -8.70
C THR A 84 20.84 -6.36 -9.08
N LEU A 85 20.26 -5.71 -10.09
CA LEU A 85 18.96 -6.07 -10.66
C LEU A 85 19.16 -6.61 -12.06
N ASP A 86 18.59 -7.77 -12.34
CA ASP A 86 18.52 -8.27 -13.72
C ASP A 86 17.52 -7.43 -14.51
N THR A 87 17.88 -7.04 -15.73
CA THR A 87 16.98 -6.33 -16.65
C THR A 87 16.82 -7.10 -17.94
N THR A 88 15.66 -6.92 -18.56
CA THR A 88 15.28 -7.59 -19.82
C THR A 88 15.98 -6.99 -21.04
N ASP A 89 16.45 -5.74 -20.95
CA ASP A 89 16.91 -4.93 -22.08
C ASP A 89 18.35 -4.41 -21.94
N HIS A 90 18.95 -4.49 -20.74
CA HIS A 90 20.27 -3.93 -20.48
C HIS A 90 21.24 -4.89 -19.76
N GLY A 91 20.81 -6.12 -19.48
CA GLY A 91 21.54 -7.06 -18.64
C GLY A 91 21.51 -6.66 -17.16
N PRO A 92 22.37 -7.23 -16.31
CA PRO A 92 22.42 -6.87 -14.90
C PRO A 92 22.84 -5.41 -14.70
N VAL A 93 22.06 -4.67 -13.92
CA VAL A 93 22.31 -3.27 -13.56
C VAL A 93 22.66 -3.19 -12.08
N VAL A 94 23.78 -2.54 -11.78
CA VAL A 94 24.23 -2.27 -10.41
C VAL A 94 23.87 -0.84 -10.04
N LEU A 95 23.20 -0.66 -8.90
CA LEU A 95 22.76 0.64 -8.40
C LEU A 95 22.97 0.76 -6.89
N THR A 96 23.17 1.98 -6.43
CA THR A 96 23.20 2.31 -5.00
C THR A 96 21.83 2.79 -4.55
N CYS A 97 21.20 2.05 -3.65
CA CYS A 97 19.92 2.37 -3.06
C CYS A 97 20.03 3.53 -2.05
N PRO A 98 19.30 4.65 -2.25
CA PRO A 98 19.18 5.70 -1.24
C PRO A 98 18.72 5.12 0.10
N ALA A 99 19.12 5.70 1.23
CA ALA A 99 18.81 5.15 2.57
C ALA A 99 17.31 4.93 2.84
N TRP A 100 16.44 5.69 2.18
CA TRP A 100 14.98 5.59 2.30
C TRP A 100 14.35 4.52 1.39
N CYS A 101 15.10 3.93 0.46
CA CYS A 101 14.58 2.93 -0.47
C CYS A 101 14.30 1.60 0.26
N ILE A 102 13.09 1.07 0.07
CA ILE A 102 12.60 -0.14 0.73
C ILE A 102 12.91 -1.44 -0.03
N GLY A 103 13.73 -1.36 -1.09
CA GLY A 103 14.12 -2.49 -1.93
C GLY A 103 13.35 -2.54 -3.25
N HIS A 104 13.63 -3.56 -4.07
CA HIS A 104 13.16 -3.70 -5.45
C HIS A 104 12.47 -5.04 -5.66
N ASP A 105 11.57 -5.14 -6.63
CA ASP A 105 11.09 -6.45 -7.08
C ASP A 105 12.28 -7.28 -7.61
N SER A 106 12.32 -8.58 -7.28
CA SER A 106 13.33 -9.49 -7.83
C SER A 106 13.05 -9.87 -9.30
N SER A 107 11.86 -9.58 -9.80
CA SER A 107 11.46 -9.84 -11.18
C SER A 107 12.19 -8.93 -12.15
N PRO A 108 12.80 -9.47 -13.23
CA PRO A 108 13.44 -8.64 -14.24
C PRO A 108 12.44 -7.74 -14.98
N GLY A 109 12.66 -6.43 -14.92
CA GLY A 109 11.92 -5.41 -15.69
C GLY A 109 12.76 -4.81 -16.83
N ALA A 110 12.24 -3.78 -17.50
CA ALA A 110 13.10 -2.93 -18.34
C ALA A 110 13.93 -2.01 -17.44
N ARG A 111 15.15 -1.65 -17.84
CA ARG A 111 16.01 -0.76 -17.06
C ARG A 111 15.32 0.57 -16.74
N ILE A 112 14.51 1.08 -17.65
CA ILE A 112 13.80 2.36 -17.48
C ILE A 112 12.73 2.32 -16.38
N ASP A 113 12.24 1.12 -16.05
CA ASP A 113 11.20 0.93 -15.04
C ASP A 113 11.77 0.76 -13.62
N ILE A 114 13.11 0.75 -13.47
CA ILE A 114 13.75 0.70 -12.15
C ILE A 114 13.44 2.01 -11.41
N SER A 115 12.76 1.88 -10.28
CA SER A 115 12.43 2.96 -9.36
C SER A 115 12.95 2.65 -7.95
N HIS A 116 13.44 3.67 -7.26
CA HIS A 116 13.56 3.62 -5.81
C HIS A 116 12.27 4.16 -5.21
N GLU A 117 11.64 3.38 -4.33
CA GLU A 117 10.43 3.79 -3.63
C GLU A 117 10.69 3.84 -2.12
N SER A 118 10.11 4.82 -1.43
CA SER A 118 10.08 4.87 0.02
C SER A 118 8.89 4.09 0.59
N VAL A 119 8.83 4.03 1.92
CA VAL A 119 7.59 3.73 2.63
C VAL A 119 6.52 4.75 2.23
N GLU A 120 5.27 4.30 2.20
CA GLU A 120 4.11 5.13 1.97
C GLU A 120 3.69 5.82 3.26
N THR A 121 3.23 7.05 3.10
CA THR A 121 2.54 7.83 4.11
C THR A 121 1.09 7.90 3.70
N VAL A 122 0.22 7.30 4.49
CA VAL A 122 -1.23 7.33 4.28
C VAL A 122 -1.81 8.47 5.12
N LEU A 123 -2.51 9.40 4.46
CA LEU A 123 -3.29 10.45 5.10
C LEU A 123 -4.74 9.96 5.19
N THR A 124 -5.29 9.90 6.40
CA THR A 124 -6.65 9.42 6.64
C THR A 124 -7.63 10.56 6.92
N LEU A 125 -8.92 10.30 6.69
CA LEU A 125 -10.01 11.17 7.10
C LEU A 125 -10.98 10.42 8.01
N PRO A 126 -11.47 11.04 9.09
CA PRO A 126 -12.46 10.41 9.95
C PRO A 126 -13.85 10.41 9.30
N THR A 127 -14.55 9.28 9.36
CA THR A 127 -15.98 9.15 9.05
C THR A 127 -16.73 8.55 10.25
N PRO A 128 -18.08 8.60 10.27
CA PRO A 128 -18.86 7.93 11.31
C PRO A 128 -18.62 6.42 11.42
N GLU A 129 -18.18 5.79 10.33
CA GLU A 129 -17.88 4.36 10.24
C GLU A 129 -16.42 4.02 10.57
N GLY A 130 -15.55 5.02 10.72
CA GLY A 130 -14.12 4.86 11.02
C GLY A 130 -13.24 5.79 10.18
N ASP A 131 -11.93 5.70 10.39
CA ASP A 131 -10.96 6.41 9.56
C ASP A 131 -10.85 5.71 8.19
N VAL A 132 -10.85 6.51 7.12
CA VAL A 132 -10.66 6.03 5.75
C VAL A 132 -9.42 6.64 5.12
N ASP A 133 -8.71 5.85 4.31
CA ASP A 133 -7.58 6.32 3.52
C ASP A 133 -8.05 7.41 2.55
N HIS A 134 -7.40 8.56 2.59
CA HIS A 134 -7.73 9.70 1.75
C HIS A 134 -6.69 9.94 0.67
N LEU A 135 -5.41 9.99 1.04
CA LEU A 135 -4.29 10.15 0.11
C LEU A 135 -3.14 9.24 0.53
N THR A 136 -2.51 8.60 -0.44
CA THR A 136 -1.24 7.87 -0.24
C THR A 136 -0.11 8.71 -0.84
N VAL A 137 0.99 8.89 -0.10
CA VAL A 137 2.17 9.61 -0.58
C VAL A 137 3.42 8.76 -0.41
N LEU A 138 4.26 8.66 -1.43
CA LEU A 138 5.59 8.03 -1.31
C LEU A 138 6.63 8.86 -2.06
N PHE A 139 7.90 8.72 -1.68
CA PHE A 139 9.00 9.25 -2.47
C PHE A 139 9.43 8.23 -3.51
N GLU A 140 9.67 8.72 -4.73
CA GLU A 140 10.17 7.95 -5.84
C GLU A 140 11.40 8.64 -6.46
N GLN A 141 12.34 7.82 -6.94
CA GLN A 141 13.40 8.26 -7.83
C GLN A 141 13.54 7.24 -8.97
N ARG A 142 13.62 7.71 -10.21
CA ARG A 142 13.77 6.86 -11.41
C ARG A 142 15.13 7.10 -12.08
N PRO A 143 16.18 6.32 -11.77
CA PRO A 143 17.55 6.63 -12.18
C PRO A 143 17.79 6.68 -13.70
N PHE A 144 16.88 6.09 -14.48
CA PHE A 144 17.07 5.89 -15.92
C PHE A 144 16.00 6.56 -16.79
N VAL A 145 15.10 7.34 -16.19
CA VAL A 145 14.05 8.07 -16.92
C VAL A 145 14.56 9.47 -17.30
N ALA A 146 14.66 9.74 -18.61
CA ALA A 146 15.14 11.01 -19.13
C ALA A 146 14.05 12.09 -19.25
N MET A 147 12.77 11.67 -19.32
CA MET A 147 11.63 12.58 -19.43
C MET A 147 11.08 12.93 -18.04
N SER A 148 10.34 14.03 -17.94
CA SER A 148 9.70 14.46 -16.69
C SER A 148 9.00 13.29 -15.96
N PRO A 149 9.19 13.13 -14.64
CA PRO A 149 9.87 14.05 -13.70
C PRO A 149 11.42 13.96 -13.72
N GLY A 150 12.00 13.11 -14.57
CA GLY A 150 13.44 12.94 -14.75
C GLY A 150 14.06 12.00 -13.72
N THR A 151 15.36 12.14 -13.50
CA THR A 151 16.15 11.30 -12.58
C THR A 151 16.21 11.84 -11.15
N GLY A 152 15.60 12.99 -10.91
CA GLY A 152 15.49 13.59 -9.59
C GLY A 152 14.54 12.80 -8.69
N MET A 153 14.62 13.06 -7.39
CA MET A 153 13.64 12.57 -6.42
C MET A 153 12.38 13.43 -6.48
N PHE A 154 11.22 12.78 -6.40
CA PHE A 154 9.90 13.43 -6.35
C PHE A 154 8.97 12.64 -5.42
N ALA A 155 7.82 13.20 -5.07
CA ALA A 155 6.77 12.46 -4.39
C ALA A 155 5.74 11.97 -5.42
N ASN A 156 5.19 10.79 -5.25
CA ASN A 156 3.92 10.43 -5.88
C ASN A 156 2.81 10.63 -4.86
N VAL A 157 1.76 11.33 -5.27
CA VAL A 157 0.52 11.48 -4.49
C VAL A 157 -0.57 10.70 -5.21
N GLU A 158 -1.16 9.72 -4.53
CA GLU A 158 -2.33 8.99 -5.02
C GLU A 158 -3.57 9.86 -4.90
N ILE A 159 -4.17 10.20 -6.04
CA ILE A 159 -5.43 10.95 -6.12
C ILE A 159 -6.34 10.16 -7.05
N ASN A 160 -7.51 9.75 -6.53
CA ASN A 160 -8.51 9.00 -7.30
C ASN A 160 -7.95 7.72 -7.96
N GLY A 161 -7.15 6.96 -7.20
CA GLY A 161 -6.55 5.69 -7.65
C GLY A 161 -5.39 5.83 -8.64
N MET A 162 -4.90 7.04 -8.87
CA MET A 162 -3.78 7.30 -9.78
C MET A 162 -2.67 8.05 -9.04
N PHE A 163 -1.41 7.65 -9.27
CA PHE A 163 -0.26 8.36 -8.73
C PHE A 163 0.14 9.55 -9.60
N HIS A 164 0.30 10.71 -8.97
CA HIS A 164 0.70 11.96 -9.59
C HIS A 164 2.09 12.37 -9.07
N PRO A 165 3.11 12.42 -9.94
CA PRO A 165 4.41 12.99 -9.59
C PRO A 165 4.28 14.46 -9.18
N ALA A 166 4.87 14.80 -8.04
CA ALA A 166 4.80 16.11 -7.41
C ALA A 166 6.17 16.50 -6.85
N GLY A 167 6.63 17.70 -7.20
CA GLY A 167 7.74 18.35 -6.51
C GLY A 167 7.29 19.04 -5.23
N PRO A 168 8.22 19.63 -4.45
CA PRO A 168 7.87 20.31 -3.20
C PRO A 168 6.79 21.39 -3.33
N ALA A 169 6.88 22.24 -4.35
CA ALA A 169 5.89 23.29 -4.59
C ALA A 169 4.50 22.74 -4.98
N ASP A 170 4.47 21.58 -5.66
CA ASP A 170 3.22 20.92 -6.03
C ASP A 170 2.54 20.33 -4.78
N LEU A 171 3.33 19.79 -3.84
CA LEU A 171 2.80 19.30 -2.55
C LEU A 171 2.17 20.43 -1.72
N ASP A 172 2.82 21.59 -1.66
CA ASP A 172 2.24 22.78 -1.00
C ASP A 172 0.94 23.21 -1.68
N ALA A 173 0.89 23.22 -3.01
CA ALA A 173 -0.31 23.57 -3.77
C ALA A 173 -1.46 22.55 -3.56
N ILE A 174 -1.14 21.25 -3.49
CA ILE A 174 -2.11 20.20 -3.15
C ILE A 174 -2.67 20.44 -1.74
N ALA A 175 -1.80 20.72 -0.77
CA ALA A 175 -2.21 21.00 0.60
C ALA A 175 -3.15 22.23 0.68
N ASP A 176 -2.83 23.32 -0.02
CA ASP A 176 -3.69 24.50 -0.11
C ASP A 176 -5.07 24.15 -0.71
N GLY A 177 -5.10 23.31 -1.74
CA GLY A 177 -6.35 22.80 -2.33
C GLY A 177 -7.20 22.02 -1.33
N LEU A 178 -6.58 21.17 -0.51
CA LEU A 178 -7.27 20.43 0.56
C LEU A 178 -7.84 21.37 1.62
N VAL A 179 -7.11 22.42 2.00
CA VAL A 179 -7.59 23.45 2.93
C VAL A 179 -8.81 24.19 2.37
N ALA A 180 -8.78 24.53 1.09
CA ALA A 180 -9.92 25.15 0.41
C ALA A 180 -11.15 24.22 0.40
N ASN A 181 -10.97 22.93 0.07
CA ASN A 181 -12.03 21.93 0.11
C ASN A 181 -12.61 21.76 1.52
N ALA A 182 -11.78 21.79 2.55
CA ALA A 182 -12.24 21.75 3.94
C ALA A 182 -13.09 22.98 4.30
N ALA A 183 -12.80 24.16 3.74
CA ALA A 183 -13.63 25.35 3.92
C ALA A 183 -15.02 25.18 3.29
N GLU A 184 -15.08 24.64 2.07
CA GLU A 184 -16.33 24.34 1.36
C GLU A 184 -17.18 23.28 2.09
N LEU A 185 -16.54 22.24 2.63
CA LEU A 185 -17.24 21.22 3.42
C LEU A 185 -17.88 21.82 4.68
N ARG A 186 -17.16 22.71 5.39
CA ARG A 186 -17.71 23.44 6.55
C ARG A 186 -18.88 24.35 6.16
N ALA A 187 -18.80 25.01 4.99
CA ALA A 187 -19.91 25.82 4.49
C ALA A 187 -21.14 24.95 4.17
N THR A 188 -20.92 23.79 3.56
CA THR A 188 -21.97 22.81 3.27
C THR A 188 -22.61 22.27 4.56
N ALA A 189 -21.82 21.96 5.58
CA ALA A 189 -22.34 21.50 6.88
C ALA A 189 -23.27 22.54 7.54
N ARG A 190 -22.93 23.83 7.46
CA ARG A 190 -23.80 24.91 7.95
C ARG A 190 -25.13 24.97 7.20
N ARG A 191 -25.09 24.89 5.86
CA ARG A 191 -26.32 24.86 5.04
C ARG A 191 -27.19 23.65 5.38
N LEU A 192 -26.58 22.49 5.59
CA LEU A 192 -27.31 21.28 6.00
C LEU A 192 -27.99 21.47 7.36
N ALA A 193 -27.30 22.08 8.34
CA ALA A 193 -27.88 22.37 9.65
C ALA A 193 -29.10 23.29 9.55
N ASP A 194 -29.05 24.32 8.70
CA ASP A 194 -30.18 25.22 8.45
C ASP A 194 -31.39 24.45 7.87
N MET A 195 -31.17 23.62 6.84
CA MET A 195 -32.22 22.80 6.22
C MET A 195 -32.85 21.81 7.21
N VAL A 196 -32.03 21.14 8.03
CA VAL A 196 -32.52 20.21 9.06
C VAL A 196 -33.35 20.93 10.12
N ALA A 197 -32.99 22.16 10.49
CA ALA A 197 -33.75 22.95 11.46
C ALA A 197 -35.11 23.39 10.90
N GLU A 198 -35.22 23.63 9.59
CA GLU A 198 -36.47 23.98 8.91
C GLU A 198 -37.45 22.78 8.81
N GLU A 199 -36.94 21.55 8.73
CA GLU A 199 -37.74 20.32 8.60
C GLU A 199 -38.38 19.85 9.92
N GLN A 200 -37.88 20.29 11.08
CA GLN A 200 -38.46 19.89 12.37
C GLN A 200 -39.79 20.62 12.62
N PRO A 201 -40.93 19.92 12.79
CA PRO A 201 -42.22 20.56 13.03
C PRO A 201 -42.20 21.30 14.37
N ARG A 202 -42.78 22.51 14.39
CA ARG A 202 -43.04 23.28 15.62
C ARG A 202 -44.04 22.60 16.54
#